data_AF-A0A8T4JIQ2-F1
#
_entry.id   AF-A0A8T4JIQ2-F1
#
_cell.length_a   1.000
_cell.length_b   1.000
_cell.length_c   1.000
_cell.angle_alpha   90.00
_cell.angle_beta   90.00
_cell.angle_gamma   90.00
#
_symmetry.space_group_name_H-M   'P 1'
#
loop_
_entity.id
_entity.type
_entity.pdbx_description
1 polymer ?
#
loop_
_entity_poly.entity_id
_entity_poly.type
_entity_poly.pdbx_seq_one_letter_code
_entity_poly.pdbx_strand_id
1 'polypeptide(L)' 'MKQELKCPLCKEYVYSEAGIGCLLCGMPLKDDEEEFCSKICKITYEQINNNEMRKLK' A
#
# COMPACT_ATOMS: atom_id res chain seq x y z
N MET A 1 -3.12 23.14 3.87
CA MET A 1 -3.45 22.51 2.57
C MET A 1 -3.18 21.03 2.72
N LYS A 2 -4.19 20.15 2.56
CA LYS A 2 -3.95 18.70 2.55
C LYS A 2 -3.33 18.35 1.20
N GLN A 3 -2.10 17.82 1.18
CA GLN A 3 -1.45 17.40 -0.06
C GLN A 3 -2.00 16.03 -0.46
N GLU A 4 -2.71 16.00 -1.60
CA GLU A 4 -3.16 14.77 -2.24
C GLU A 4 -2.00 14.20 -3.05
N LEU A 5 -1.51 13.03 -2.64
CA LEU A 5 -0.43 12.31 -3.31
C LEU A 5 -1.05 11.20 -4.16
N LYS A 6 -0.53 10.96 -5.36
CA LYS A 6 -1.02 9.88 -6.22
C LYS A 6 -0.08 8.69 -6.11
N CYS A 7 -0.60 7.53 -5.70
CA CYS A 7 0.20 6.32 -5.64
C CYS A 7 0.68 5.94 -7.07
N PRO A 8 1.99 5.79 -7.31
CA PRO A 8 2.50 5.47 -8.64
C PRO A 8 2.18 4.03 -9.07
N LEU A 9 1.83 3.16 -8.12
CA LEU A 9 1.52 1.75 -8.39
C LEU A 9 0.03 1.53 -8.67
N CYS A 10 -0.86 1.97 -7.78
CA CYS A 10 -2.30 1.76 -7.96
C CYS A 10 -3.05 2.93 -8.57
N LYS A 11 -2.38 4.08 -8.75
CA LYS A 11 -2.95 5.34 -9.27
C LYS A 11 -4.07 5.95 -8.42
N GLU A 12 -4.32 5.43 -7.22
CA GLU A 12 -5.27 6.01 -6.26
C GLU A 12 -4.67 7.24 -5.56
N TYR A 13 -5.55 8.16 -5.17
CA TYR A 13 -5.19 9.35 -4.40
C TYR A 13 -5.14 8.99 -2.92
N VAL A 14 -4.05 9.38 -2.28
CA VAL A 14 -3.79 9.18 -0.86
C VAL A 14 -3.56 10.53 -0.18
N TYR A 15 -3.83 10.59 1.13
CA TYR A 15 -3.76 11.83 1.91
C TYR A 15 -2.50 11.82 2.78
N SER A 16 -1.73 12.91 2.73
CA SER A 16 -0.52 13.10 3.50
C SER A 16 -0.83 13.53 4.94
N GLU A 17 -1.34 12.60 5.75
CA GLU A 17 -1.32 12.70 7.21
C GLU A 17 -0.40 11.59 7.73
N ALA A 18 0.25 11.81 8.87
CA ALA A 18 1.34 10.97 9.40
C ALA A 18 0.84 9.62 9.96
N GLY A 19 -0.01 8.92 9.21
CA GLY A 19 -0.57 7.61 9.53
C GLY A 19 0.29 6.45 9.01
N ILE A 20 -0.20 5.24 9.26
CA ILE A 20 0.42 4.00 8.77
C ILE A 20 0.48 4.04 7.23
N GLY A 21 1.68 3.88 6.68
CA GLY A 21 1.87 3.84 5.23
C GLY A 21 1.50 2.47 4.66
N CYS A 22 1.09 2.44 3.39
CA CYS A 22 0.81 1.21 2.66
C CYS A 22 1.99 0.24 2.74
N LEU A 23 1.74 -0.99 3.17
CA LEU A 23 2.80 -2.01 3.34
C LEU A 23 3.55 -2.36 2.05
N LEU A 24 2.96 -2.09 0.88
CA LEU A 24 3.62 -2.30 -0.41
C LEU A 24 4.41 -1.08 -0.89
N CYS A 25 3.81 0.11 -0.82
CA CYS A 25 4.33 1.29 -1.53
C CYS A 25 4.78 2.42 -0.61
N GLY A 26 4.60 2.28 0.71
CA GLY A 26 4.96 3.27 1.73
C GLY A 26 4.16 4.56 1.66
N MET A 27 3.17 4.67 0.77
CA MET A 27 2.33 5.86 0.66
C MET A 27 1.42 6.00 1.88
N PRO A 28 1.26 7.22 2.42
CA PRO A 28 0.42 7.45 3.60
C PRO A 28 -1.02 7.02 3.30
N LEU A 29 -1.71 6.45 4.29
CA LEU A 29 -3.10 6.02 4.13
C LEU A 29 -4.05 7.04 4.72
N LYS A 30 -5.29 7.01 4.24
CA LYS A 30 -6.33 7.94 4.68
C LYS A 30 -6.80 7.60 6.10
N ASP A 31 -6.85 6.32 6.40
CA ASP A 31 -7.32 5.77 7.67
C ASP A 31 -6.25 4.82 8.22
N ASP A 32 -5.92 4.95 9.52
CA ASP A 32 -4.90 4.12 10.19
C ASP A 32 -5.30 2.63 10.31
N GLU A 33 -6.57 2.31 10.06
CA GLU A 33 -7.06 0.92 9.99
C GLU A 33 -6.80 0.27 8.63
N GLU A 34 -6.49 1.06 7.59
CA GLU A 34 -6.09 0.50 6.30
C GLU A 34 -4.60 0.14 6.31
N GLU A 35 -4.25 -1.00 5.70
CA GLU A 35 -2.85 -1.43 5.51
C GLU A 35 -2.37 -1.18 4.07
N PHE A 36 -3.29 -0.93 3.14
CA PHE A 36 -3.01 -0.79 1.72
C PHE A 36 -3.82 0.34 1.09
N CYS A 37 -3.18 1.13 0.22
CA CYS A 37 -3.84 2.25 -0.46
C CYS A 37 -4.76 1.82 -1.60
N SER A 38 -4.84 0.52 -1.88
CA SER A 38 -5.76 -0.08 -2.84
C SER A 38 -5.76 -1.60 -2.73
N LYS A 39 -6.79 -2.24 -3.31
CA LYS A 39 -6.83 -3.69 -3.49
C LYS A 39 -5.67 -4.23 -4.34
N ILE A 40 -5.19 -3.44 -5.31
CA ILE A 40 -4.05 -3.84 -6.16
C ILE A 40 -2.80 -3.99 -5.28
N CYS A 41 -2.55 -3.00 -4.41
CA CYS A 41 -1.41 -3.06 -3.49
C CYS A 41 -1.50 -4.26 -2.54
N LYS A 42 -2.69 -4.59 -2.05
CA LYS A 42 -2.92 -5.80 -1.25
C LYS A 42 -2.58 -7.07 -2.03
N ILE A 43 -3.16 -7.25 -3.22
CA ILE A 43 -2.96 -8.45 -4.04
C ILE A 43 -1.48 -8.60 -4.43
N THR A 44 -0.81 -7.51 -4.82
CA THR A 44 0.60 -7.55 -5.18
C THR A 44 1.47 -7.88 -3.98
N TYR A 45 1.20 -7.30 -2.80
CA TYR A 45 1.90 -7.65 -1.57
C TYR A 45 1.70 -9.13 -1.20
N GLU A 46 0.46 -9.62 -1.26
CA GLU A 46 0.13 -11.03 -1.04
C GLU A 46 0.84 -11.94 -2.05
N GLN A 47 0.93 -11.54 -3.33
CA GLN A 47 1.64 -12.31 -4.35
C GLN A 47 3.14 -12.36 -4.10
N ILE A 48 3.77 -11.24 -3.72
CA ILE A 48 5.19 -11.19 -3.36
C ILE A 48 5.45 -12.08 -2.14
N ASN A 49 4.67 -11.89 -1.07
CA ASN A 49 4.84 -12.63 0.18
C ASN A 49 4.50 -14.13 0.04
N ASN A 50 3.52 -14.49 -0.80
CA ASN A 50 3.21 -15.89 -1.11
C ASN A 50 4.21 -16.53 -2.10
N ASN A 51 4.87 -15.77 -2.98
CA ASN A 51 5.94 -16.32 -3.82
C ASN A 51 7.23 -16.55 -3.04
N GLU A 52 7.52 -15.74 -2.03
CA GLU A 52 8.65 -15.98 -1.12
C GLU A 52 8.47 -17.30 -0.34
N MET A 53 7.24 -17.73 -0.06
CA MET A 53 6.94 -19.04 0.54
C MET A 53 7.18 -20.24 -0.41
N ARG A 54 7.30 -20.02 -1.73
CA ARG A 54 7.61 -21.09 -2.71
C ARG A 54 9.11 -21.30 -2.92
N LYS A 55 9.99 -20.41 -2.42
CA LYS A 55 11.45 -20.58 -2.48
C LYS A 55 12.05 -21.33 -1.28
N LEU A 56 11.20 -21.84 -0.38
CA LEU A 56 11.59 -22.61 0.81
C LEU A 56 11.21 -24.11 0.72
N LYS A 57 10.95 -24.63 -0.48
CA LYS A 57 10.75 -26.07 -0.71
C LYS A 57 11.79 -26.68 -1.63
#